data_AF-A0A2H0YMJ5-F1
#
_entry.id   AF-A0A2H0YMJ5-F1
#
_cell.length_a   1.000
_cell.length_b   1.000
_cell.length_c   1.000
_cell.angle_alpha   90.00
_cell.angle_beta   90.00
_cell.angle_gamma   90.00
#
_symmetry.space_group_name_H-M   'P 1'
#
loop_
_entity.id
_entity.type
_entity.pdbx_description
1 polymer ?
#
loop_
_entity_poly.entity_id
_entity_poly.type
_entity_poly.pdbx_seq_one_letter_code
_entity_poly.pdbx_strand_id
1 'polypeptide(L)'
;MQKAKNLALVLAVLTMSILLSYLVLAWTEPSGPPPTGNVPAPINVGSGQQWKDGGLGVGEKTFDLTSGIAASGFYDRDNSAWYIDPAGTSLFAGNVGIGTAAPMAKLEVIGDIRASGEIRTPVAKGDCPIWKDCDGDTKTGD
;
A
#
# COMPACT_ATOMS: atom_id res chain seq x y z
N MET A 1 42.39 40.16 57.58
CA MET A 1 41.97 40.27 56.16
C MET A 1 42.04 38.96 55.38
N GLN A 2 42.97 38.04 55.67
CA GLN A 2 43.08 36.75 54.96
C GLN A 2 41.79 35.91 55.02
N LYS A 3 41.13 35.87 56.19
CA LYS A 3 39.89 35.09 56.37
C LYS A 3 38.72 35.55 55.49
N ALA A 4 38.55 36.86 55.25
CA ALA A 4 37.47 37.39 54.42
C ALA A 4 37.73 37.21 52.91
N LYS A 5 38.98 37.37 52.47
CA LYS A 5 39.38 37.10 51.07
C LYS A 5 39.21 35.63 50.71
N ASN A 6 39.58 34.75 51.65
CA ASN A 6 39.40 33.32 51.49
C ASN A 6 37.90 32.96 51.44
N LEU A 7 37.06 33.62 52.24
CA LEU A 7 35.61 33.37 52.23
C LEU A 7 34.92 33.83 50.93
N ALA A 8 35.26 35.01 50.41
CA ALA A 8 34.70 35.51 49.15
C ALA A 8 35.11 34.64 47.94
N LEU A 9 36.36 34.18 47.93
CA LEU A 9 36.86 33.25 46.90
C LEU A 9 36.06 31.93 46.93
N VAL A 10 35.81 31.40 48.13
CA VAL A 10 35.05 30.15 48.30
C VAL A 10 33.62 30.29 47.79
N LEU A 11 32.94 31.41 48.08
CA LEU A 11 31.58 31.65 47.61
C LEU A 11 31.51 31.81 46.08
N ALA A 12 32.45 32.55 45.48
CA ALA A 12 32.50 32.72 44.03
C ALA A 12 32.69 31.39 43.30
N VAL A 13 33.61 30.54 43.79
CA VAL A 13 33.84 29.21 43.23
C VAL A 13 32.59 28.34 43.35
N LEU A 14 31.93 28.33 44.51
CA LEU A 14 30.69 27.58 44.71
C LEU A 14 29.58 28.00 43.74
N THR A 15 29.36 29.30 43.55
CA THR A 15 28.33 29.79 42.62
C THR A 15 28.63 29.42 41.16
N MET A 16 29.89 29.49 40.74
CA MET A 16 30.31 29.14 39.38
C MET A 16 30.22 27.63 39.14
N SER A 17 30.56 26.81 40.14
CA SER A 17 30.38 25.36 40.10
C SER A 17 28.90 24.96 40.00
N ILE A 18 28.01 25.62 40.74
CA ILE A 18 26.57 25.34 40.68
C ILE A 18 25.99 25.74 39.32
N LEU A 19 26.34 26.93 38.79
CA LEU A 19 25.91 27.36 37.45
C LEU A 19 26.39 26.40 36.35
N LEU A 20 27.65 25.93 36.44
CA LEU A 20 28.20 24.99 35.47
C LEU A 20 27.48 23.64 35.55
N SER A 21 27.14 23.17 36.76
CA SER A 21 26.35 21.94 36.92
C SER A 21 24.96 22.02 36.31
N TYR A 22 24.31 23.20 36.33
CA TYR A 22 22.99 23.39 35.72
C TYR A 22 23.03 23.36 34.18
N LEU A 23 24.11 23.88 33.58
CA LEU A 23 24.31 23.83 32.12
C LEU A 23 24.63 22.41 31.63
N VAL A 24 25.32 21.59 32.45
CA VAL A 24 25.61 20.18 32.14
C VAL A 24 24.35 19.32 32.21
N LEU A 25 23.44 19.58 33.15
CA LEU A 25 22.20 18.80 33.30
C LEU A 25 21.14 19.06 32.20
N ALA A 26 21.24 20.16 31.47
CA ALA A 26 20.38 20.43 30.31
C ALA A 26 20.80 19.65 29.06
N TRP A 27 22.01 19.09 29.06
CA TRP A 27 22.47 18.19 28.01
C TRP A 27 22.33 16.74 28.49
N THR A 28 21.30 16.05 28.02
CA THR A 28 21.21 14.61 28.18
C THR A 28 22.12 13.95 27.16
N GLU A 29 23.20 13.32 27.63
CA GLU A 29 24.14 12.62 26.74
C GLU A 29 23.42 11.50 25.97
N PRO A 30 23.85 11.16 24.73
CA PRO A 30 23.37 9.98 24.03
C PRO A 30 23.54 8.73 24.90
N SER A 31 22.49 7.95 25.10
CA SER A 31 22.48 6.81 26.04
C SER A 31 23.28 5.58 25.59
N GLY A 32 24.11 5.67 24.53
CA GLY A 32 24.93 4.57 24.02
C GLY A 32 25.98 5.01 22.97
N PRO A 33 27.11 4.28 22.82
CA PRO A 33 28.11 4.56 21.79
C PRO A 33 27.56 4.17 20.40
N PRO A 34 27.78 4.99 19.34
CA PRO A 34 27.35 4.65 17.99
C PRO A 34 27.82 3.24 17.59
N PRO A 35 26.91 2.41 17.05
CA PRO A 35 25.59 2.76 16.55
C PRO A 35 24.45 2.60 17.58
N THR A 36 24.75 2.18 18.81
CA THR A 36 23.75 1.84 19.82
C THR A 36 23.08 3.10 20.39
N GLY A 37 21.75 3.11 20.45
CA GLY A 37 20.96 4.30 20.80
C GLY A 37 20.47 5.14 19.61
N ASN A 38 20.80 4.75 18.37
CA ASN A 38 20.19 5.35 17.17
C ASN A 38 18.73 4.89 17.01
N VAL A 39 17.87 5.74 16.43
CA VAL A 39 16.62 5.26 15.80
C VAL A 39 17.03 4.25 14.69
N PRO A 40 16.38 3.08 14.56
CA PRO A 40 16.69 2.11 13.50
C PRO A 40 16.79 2.76 12.12
N ALA A 41 17.69 2.26 11.25
CA ALA A 41 17.92 2.84 9.93
C ALA A 41 16.62 2.92 9.11
N PRO A 42 16.32 4.05 8.43
CA PRO A 42 15.21 4.13 7.49
C PRO A 42 15.36 3.11 6.35
N ILE A 43 14.23 2.69 5.77
CA ILE A 43 14.26 2.12 4.41
C ILE A 43 14.91 3.18 3.48
N ASN A 44 15.88 2.77 2.68
CA ASN A 44 16.78 3.60 1.89
C ASN A 44 16.98 3.02 0.48
N VAL A 45 17.79 3.69 -0.34
CA VAL A 45 17.89 3.44 -1.80
C VAL A 45 19.05 2.53 -2.22
N GLY A 46 19.71 1.87 -1.26
CA GLY A 46 20.77 0.91 -1.58
C GLY A 46 20.25 -0.32 -2.32
N SER A 47 21.14 -0.99 -3.07
CA SER A 47 20.84 -2.27 -3.73
C SER A 47 20.80 -3.47 -2.76
N GLY A 48 21.19 -3.25 -1.50
CA GLY A 48 21.05 -4.22 -0.41
C GLY A 48 19.63 -4.25 0.16
N GLN A 49 19.20 -5.42 0.62
CA GLN A 49 17.89 -5.64 1.24
C GLN A 49 17.74 -4.92 2.58
N GLN A 50 16.54 -4.46 2.94
CA GLN A 50 16.26 -3.64 4.13
C GLN A 50 14.97 -4.02 4.86
N TRP A 51 14.94 -3.85 6.19
CA TRP A 51 13.89 -4.33 7.11
C TRP A 51 13.56 -3.28 8.20
N LYS A 52 12.30 -3.22 8.71
CA LYS A 52 11.84 -2.29 9.78
C LYS A 52 11.02 -3.02 10.87
N ASP A 53 11.39 -2.89 12.15
CA ASP A 53 10.60 -3.41 13.29
C ASP A 53 9.30 -2.58 13.46
N GLY A 54 8.13 -3.25 13.39
CA GLY A 54 6.78 -2.66 13.26
C GLY A 54 6.20 -2.79 11.84
N GLY A 55 4.97 -2.32 11.58
CA GLY A 55 4.44 -2.24 10.22
C GLY A 55 5.30 -1.32 9.34
N LEU A 56 5.61 -1.73 8.12
CA LEU A 56 5.91 -0.75 7.09
C LEU A 56 4.56 -0.14 6.74
N GLY A 57 4.33 1.11 7.08
CA GLY A 57 3.33 1.89 6.36
C GLY A 57 3.65 1.77 4.88
N VAL A 58 2.64 1.41 4.09
CA VAL A 58 2.42 0.18 3.29
C VAL A 58 1.55 -0.90 3.97
N GLY A 59 1.19 -0.67 5.24
CA GLY A 59 -0.12 -0.91 5.87
C GLY A 59 -0.24 -2.03 6.94
N GLU A 60 -1.32 -1.98 7.73
CA GLU A 60 -1.89 -3.07 8.55
C GLU A 60 -2.93 -3.83 7.70
N LYS A 61 -2.57 -5.04 7.24
CA LYS A 61 -3.38 -6.02 6.49
C LYS A 61 -3.91 -5.65 5.10
N THR A 62 -3.68 -4.42 4.67
CA THR A 62 -4.05 -3.88 3.37
C THR A 62 -2.98 -2.83 3.08
N PHE A 63 -2.57 -2.63 1.82
CA PHE A 63 -2.17 -1.27 1.44
C PHE A 63 -3.47 -0.46 1.47
N ASP A 64 -3.91 -0.07 2.68
CA ASP A 64 -5.13 0.70 2.91
C ASP A 64 -4.85 2.11 2.42
N LEU A 65 -4.87 2.25 1.11
CA LEU A 65 -5.04 3.55 0.51
C LEU A 65 -6.53 3.78 0.41
N THR A 66 -7.00 4.66 1.27
CA THR A 66 -8.31 5.31 1.15
C THR A 66 -8.51 5.96 -0.24
N SER A 67 -7.46 6.09 -1.06
CA SER A 67 -7.49 6.62 -2.43
C SER A 67 -6.92 5.67 -3.52
N GLY A 68 -6.65 4.39 -3.21
CA GLY A 68 -6.26 3.35 -4.18
C GLY A 68 -4.77 3.33 -4.61
N ILE A 69 -4.28 2.17 -5.06
CA ILE A 69 -2.92 1.95 -5.58
C ILE A 69 -2.83 2.45 -7.03
N ALA A 70 -1.87 3.33 -7.34
CA ALA A 70 -1.49 3.60 -8.73
C ALA A 70 -0.32 2.69 -9.11
N ALA A 71 -0.58 1.68 -9.94
CA ALA A 71 0.43 0.79 -10.50
C ALA A 71 0.16 0.60 -11.99
N SER A 72 1.22 0.37 -12.77
CA SER A 72 1.09 0.03 -14.19
C SER A 72 0.42 -1.33 -14.43
N GLY A 73 0.36 -2.19 -13.40
CA GLY A 73 -0.37 -3.44 -13.44
C GLY A 73 -0.46 -4.07 -12.05
N PHE A 74 -1.55 -4.79 -11.83
CA PHE A 74 -1.73 -5.66 -10.68
C PHE A 74 -1.56 -7.09 -11.15
N TYR A 75 -0.43 -7.69 -10.82
CA TYR A 75 -0.14 -9.08 -11.15
C TYR A 75 -0.52 -9.97 -9.97
N ASP A 76 -1.18 -11.08 -10.26
CA ASP A 76 -1.28 -12.16 -9.29
C ASP A 76 0.07 -12.87 -9.26
N ARG A 77 0.76 -12.75 -8.13
CA ARG A 77 2.09 -13.33 -7.95
C ARG A 77 2.05 -14.86 -8.01
N ASP A 78 0.95 -15.47 -7.59
CA ASP A 78 0.82 -16.91 -7.47
C ASP A 78 0.13 -17.51 -8.72
N ASN A 79 -0.42 -16.65 -9.58
CA ASN A 79 -0.94 -17.00 -10.90
C ASN A 79 -0.48 -15.99 -11.96
N SER A 80 0.64 -16.28 -12.62
CA SER A 80 1.19 -15.41 -13.67
C SER A 80 0.29 -15.23 -14.90
N ALA A 81 -0.77 -16.03 -15.04
CA ALA A 81 -1.78 -15.87 -16.08
C ALA A 81 -2.89 -14.87 -15.70
N TRP A 82 -2.89 -14.32 -14.48
CA TRP A 82 -3.85 -13.30 -14.06
C TRP A 82 -3.14 -11.96 -13.86
N TYR A 83 -3.65 -10.92 -14.53
CA TYR A 83 -3.22 -9.55 -14.28
C TYR A 83 -4.31 -8.55 -14.69
N ILE A 84 -4.37 -7.43 -13.98
CA ILE A 84 -5.18 -6.26 -14.33
C ILE A 84 -4.26 -5.15 -14.76
N ASP A 85 -4.39 -4.72 -16.00
CA ASP A 85 -3.74 -3.53 -16.56
C ASP A 85 -4.81 -2.51 -16.94
N PRO A 86 -4.92 -1.39 -16.18
CA PRO A 86 -5.89 -0.33 -16.47
C PRO A 86 -5.63 0.41 -17.80
N ALA A 87 -4.39 0.38 -18.31
CA ALA A 87 -3.99 1.04 -19.55
C ALA A 87 -3.89 0.09 -20.75
N GLY A 88 -4.08 -1.21 -20.53
CA GLY A 88 -3.89 -2.26 -21.52
C GLY A 88 -4.93 -3.37 -21.43
N THR A 89 -4.50 -4.59 -21.75
CA THR A 89 -5.35 -5.78 -21.69
C THR A 89 -5.32 -6.32 -20.27
N SER A 90 -6.47 -6.55 -19.66
CA SER A 90 -6.55 -7.34 -18.41
C SER A 90 -6.89 -8.79 -18.73
N LEU A 91 -6.26 -9.73 -18.03
CA LEU A 91 -6.49 -11.17 -18.21
C LEU A 91 -6.99 -11.80 -16.91
N PHE A 92 -8.15 -12.46 -17.00
CA PHE A 92 -8.75 -13.22 -15.91
C PHE A 92 -8.59 -14.72 -16.18
N ALA A 93 -7.80 -15.42 -15.35
CA ALA A 93 -7.65 -16.88 -15.45
C ALA A 93 -8.91 -17.65 -14.98
N GLY A 94 -9.72 -17.04 -14.10
CA GLY A 94 -10.91 -17.62 -13.48
C GLY A 94 -12.23 -17.16 -14.12
N ASN A 95 -13.34 -17.51 -13.45
CA ASN A 95 -14.67 -17.01 -13.79
C ASN A 95 -14.85 -15.58 -13.27
N VAL A 96 -15.45 -14.70 -14.07
CA VAL A 96 -15.76 -13.32 -13.69
C VAL A 96 -17.26 -13.20 -13.41
N GLY A 97 -17.60 -12.82 -12.18
CA GLY A 97 -18.98 -12.56 -11.76
C GLY A 97 -19.25 -11.06 -11.60
N ILE A 98 -20.33 -10.57 -12.20
CA ILE A 98 -20.85 -9.21 -12.00
C ILE A 98 -22.23 -9.33 -11.37
N GLY A 99 -22.37 -8.85 -10.13
CA GLY A 99 -23.59 -9.03 -9.34
C GLY A 99 -23.77 -10.42 -8.73
N THR A 100 -22.78 -11.31 -8.89
CA THR A 100 -22.75 -12.66 -8.27
C THR A 100 -21.39 -12.94 -7.67
N ALA A 101 -21.36 -13.60 -6.50
CA ALA A 101 -20.13 -14.04 -5.85
C ALA A 101 -19.71 -15.46 -6.25
N ALA A 102 -20.60 -16.22 -6.90
CA ALA A 102 -20.39 -17.62 -7.26
C ALA A 102 -20.71 -17.86 -8.75
N PRO A 103 -19.93 -17.27 -9.67
CA PRO A 103 -20.17 -17.44 -11.10
C PRO A 103 -19.96 -18.90 -11.55
N MET A 104 -20.97 -19.48 -12.19
CA MET A 104 -20.98 -20.84 -12.75
C MET A 104 -20.47 -20.90 -14.19
N ALA A 105 -20.39 -19.75 -14.87
CA ALA A 105 -19.82 -19.61 -16.21
C ALA A 105 -18.56 -18.74 -16.19
N LYS A 106 -17.78 -18.75 -17.28
CA LYS A 106 -16.56 -17.93 -17.42
C LYS A 106 -16.84 -16.42 -17.26
N LEU A 107 -17.99 -15.96 -17.73
CA LEU A 107 -18.54 -14.65 -17.44
C LEU A 107 -20.01 -14.83 -17.06
N GLU A 108 -20.40 -14.34 -15.88
CA GLU A 108 -21.79 -14.35 -15.42
C GLU A 108 -22.17 -12.96 -14.90
N VAL A 109 -23.28 -12.43 -15.41
CA VAL A 109 -23.80 -11.11 -15.06
C VAL A 109 -25.24 -11.28 -14.59
N ILE A 110 -25.52 -10.94 -13.33
CA ILE A 110 -26.88 -10.79 -12.81
C ILE A 110 -27.28 -9.33 -13.00
N GLY A 111 -27.89 -9.02 -14.14
CA GLY A 111 -28.32 -7.67 -14.53
C GLY A 111 -28.23 -7.44 -16.04
N ASP A 112 -28.44 -6.19 -16.46
CA ASP A 112 -28.42 -5.82 -17.87
C ASP A 112 -26.99 -5.68 -18.41
N ILE A 113 -26.79 -6.14 -19.65
CA ILE A 113 -25.54 -5.94 -20.39
C ILE A 113 -25.78 -4.88 -21.47
N ARG A 114 -25.18 -3.70 -21.28
CA ARG A 114 -25.17 -2.65 -22.32
C ARG A 114 -23.95 -2.80 -23.22
N ALA A 115 -24.14 -3.36 -24.41
CA ALA A 115 -23.12 -3.42 -25.45
C ALA A 115 -23.40 -2.39 -26.54
N SER A 116 -22.38 -1.63 -26.97
CA SER A 116 -22.48 -0.71 -28.11
C SER A 116 -21.98 -1.33 -29.43
N GLY A 117 -21.54 -2.58 -29.40
CA GLY A 117 -21.06 -3.34 -30.53
C GLY A 117 -21.67 -4.74 -30.59
N GLU A 118 -21.17 -5.58 -31.48
CA GLU A 118 -21.65 -6.94 -31.66
C GLU A 118 -21.20 -7.87 -30.51
N ILE A 119 -22.15 -8.59 -29.90
CA ILE A 119 -21.82 -9.74 -29.04
C ILE A 119 -21.58 -10.94 -29.95
N ARG A 120 -20.30 -11.31 -30.09
CA ARG A 120 -19.89 -12.48 -30.86
C ARG A 120 -19.90 -13.72 -29.98
N THR A 121 -20.81 -14.62 -30.27
CA THR A 121 -20.76 -15.98 -29.74
C THR A 121 -20.01 -16.86 -30.74
N PRO A 122 -19.26 -17.88 -30.30
CA PRO A 122 -18.62 -18.85 -31.19
C PRO A 122 -19.64 -19.81 -31.86
N VAL A 123 -20.91 -19.42 -31.94
CA VAL A 123 -21.96 -20.21 -32.58
C VAL A 123 -21.54 -20.49 -34.02
N ALA A 124 -21.55 -21.77 -34.40
CA ALA A 124 -21.28 -22.18 -35.77
C ALA A 124 -22.29 -21.49 -36.70
N LYS A 125 -21.87 -21.13 -37.91
CA LYS A 125 -22.76 -20.57 -38.93
C LYS A 125 -23.92 -21.53 -39.17
N GLY A 126 -25.08 -21.30 -38.52
CA GLY A 126 -26.25 -22.18 -38.61
C GLY A 126 -27.00 -22.40 -37.30
N ASP A 127 -26.38 -22.24 -36.12
CA ASP A 127 -27.17 -22.21 -34.88
C ASP A 127 -27.71 -20.80 -34.69
N CYS A 128 -28.94 -20.71 -34.19
CA CYS A 128 -29.60 -19.43 -34.13
C CYS A 128 -28.89 -18.49 -33.16
N PRO A 129 -28.60 -17.23 -33.54
CA PRO A 129 -28.12 -16.22 -32.61
C PRO A 129 -29.06 -16.14 -31.40
N ILE A 130 -28.54 -15.83 -30.21
CA ILE A 130 -29.31 -15.65 -28.96
C ILE A 130 -30.50 -14.66 -29.09
N TRP A 131 -30.51 -13.81 -30.12
CA TRP A 131 -31.57 -12.82 -30.40
C TRP A 131 -32.47 -13.17 -31.59
N LYS A 132 -32.34 -14.38 -32.14
CA LYS A 132 -33.27 -14.91 -33.12
C LYS A 132 -33.80 -16.23 -32.59
N ASP A 133 -35.09 -16.46 -32.71
CA ASP A 133 -35.63 -17.81 -32.75
C ASP A 133 -35.13 -18.52 -34.00
N CYS A 134 -34.88 -19.82 -33.88
CA CYS A 134 -34.32 -20.67 -34.94
C CYS A 134 -35.24 -20.80 -36.19
N ASP A 135 -36.34 -20.06 -36.26
CA ASP A 135 -37.34 -20.10 -37.32
C ASP A 135 -37.16 -18.99 -38.38
N GLY A 136 -36.26 -18.03 -38.15
CA GLY A 136 -35.82 -17.07 -39.17
C GLY A 136 -36.65 -15.79 -39.28
N ASP A 137 -37.58 -15.53 -38.37
CA ASP A 137 -38.20 -14.20 -38.26
C ASP A 137 -37.42 -13.29 -37.28
N THR A 138 -37.70 -11.99 -37.34
CA THR A 138 -37.16 -11.03 -36.37
C THR A 138 -38.30 -10.66 -35.45
N LYS A 139 -38.32 -11.20 -34.23
CA LYS A 139 -39.20 -10.70 -33.17
C LYS A 139 -38.67 -9.33 -32.73
N THR A 140 -39.17 -8.27 -33.38
CA THR A 140 -39.29 -6.97 -32.73
C THR A 140 -40.24 -7.14 -31.55
N GLY A 141 -39.79 -6.79 -30.35
CA GLY A 141 -40.50 -7.07 -29.11
C GLY A 141 -41.95 -6.57 -29.07
N ASP A 142 -42.81 -7.47 -28.62
CA ASP A 142 -43.92 -7.19 -27.71
C ASP A 142 -43.52 -7.68 -26.31
#